data_AF-A0A9P5PTI7-F1
#
_entry.id   AF-A0A9P5PTI7-F1
#
_cell.length_a   1.000
_cell.length_b   1.000
_cell.length_c   1.000
_cell.angle_alpha   90.00
_cell.angle_beta   90.00
_cell.angle_gamma   90.00
#
_symmetry.space_group_name_H-M   'P 1'
#
loop_
_entity.id
_entity.type
_entity.pdbx_description
1 polymer ?
#
loop_
_entity_poly.entity_id
_entity_poly.type
_entity_poly.pdbx_seq_one_letter_code
_entity_poly.pdbx_strand_id
1 'polypeptide(L)'
;MAHQLGQDLDIFKHANGLCFLSLTVLSDIPTTVWKEMTSLIVSNTGNVVNHPSPSGINELVLRECSDPRYFNLSSRVPPRSCTNISTLKLELHENKSSINALVDAVFSSFTFPSLSCLVVMTDDHCPYHEAWPKATLGSFLHRSSCVLTKFEVKRISVTDIDLIAALSLVPSLVNLFVDDTPCGDDPISPITPQFVRSLHGLLRTELNPSSSALVPKLSELQLRFNGLEFDDSGFINMVSSRWLPDTQYAAGAGLSCLSIVTLRFNARTANQVVYRPLDCLDKAGMMVVVLGTDD
;
A
#
# COMPACT_ATOMS: atom_id res chain seq x y z
N MET A 1 17.02 -15.77 -25.63
CA MET A 1 17.16 -16.84 -24.62
C MET A 1 16.00 -16.90 -23.61
N ALA A 2 15.09 -15.90 -23.52
CA ALA A 2 13.91 -15.93 -22.64
C ALA A 2 12.75 -16.85 -23.10
N HIS A 3 12.80 -17.38 -24.33
CA HIS A 3 11.71 -18.20 -24.90
C HIS A 3 11.66 -19.65 -24.39
N GLN A 4 12.64 -20.09 -23.59
CA GLN A 4 12.84 -21.51 -23.27
C GLN A 4 12.39 -21.92 -21.86
N LEU A 5 12.06 -20.96 -20.99
CA LEU A 5 11.56 -21.24 -19.63
C LEU A 5 10.05 -21.53 -19.57
N GLY A 6 9.27 -21.16 -20.59
CA GLY A 6 7.83 -21.41 -20.62
C GLY A 6 7.43 -22.86 -20.88
N GLN A 7 8.36 -23.71 -21.34
CA GLN A 7 8.04 -25.10 -21.72
C GLN A 7 8.13 -26.12 -20.59
N ASP A 8 8.59 -25.73 -19.39
CA ASP A 8 8.84 -26.69 -18.31
C ASP A 8 8.02 -26.42 -17.05
N LEU A 9 6.83 -25.83 -17.17
CA LEU A 9 5.90 -25.75 -16.03
C LEU A 9 5.30 -27.12 -15.66
N ASP A 10 5.43 -28.10 -16.55
CA ASP A 10 4.99 -29.48 -16.33
C ASP A 10 5.75 -30.15 -15.19
N ILE A 11 6.98 -29.70 -14.86
CA ILE A 11 7.73 -30.20 -13.69
C ILE A 11 6.99 -29.95 -12.38
N PHE A 12 6.13 -28.92 -12.33
CA PHE A 12 5.37 -28.57 -11.13
C PHE A 12 4.08 -29.39 -10.98
N LYS A 13 3.70 -30.22 -11.97
CA LYS A 13 2.52 -31.10 -11.87
C LYS A 13 2.62 -32.10 -10.71
N HIS A 14 3.84 -32.40 -10.26
CA HIS A 14 4.11 -33.33 -9.16
C HIS A 14 4.67 -32.64 -7.91
N ALA A 15 4.78 -31.31 -7.92
CA ALA A 15 5.30 -30.53 -6.79
C ALA A 15 4.20 -30.28 -5.76
N ASN A 16 3.87 -31.31 -4.97
CA ASN A 16 2.99 -31.16 -3.82
C ASN A 16 3.66 -30.22 -2.79
N GLY A 17 2.93 -29.23 -2.30
CA GLY A 17 3.39 -28.22 -1.35
C GLY A 17 3.86 -26.90 -1.99
N LEU A 18 3.65 -26.70 -3.30
CA LEU A 18 4.03 -25.45 -3.96
C LEU A 18 3.09 -24.31 -3.56
N CYS A 19 3.49 -23.51 -2.57
CA CYS A 19 2.72 -22.35 -2.09
C CYS A 19 3.04 -21.04 -2.84
N PHE A 20 4.19 -20.97 -3.51
CA PHE A 20 4.73 -19.75 -4.10
C PHE A 20 5.28 -20.03 -5.51
N LEU A 21 4.94 -19.16 -6.46
CA LEU A 21 5.47 -19.21 -7.83
C LEU A 21 5.77 -17.79 -8.31
N SER A 22 6.94 -17.60 -8.90
CA SER A 22 7.36 -16.35 -9.52
C SER A 22 7.58 -16.57 -11.01
N LEU A 23 6.92 -15.78 -11.84
CA LEU A 23 6.93 -15.91 -13.29
C LEU A 23 7.28 -14.57 -13.93
N THR A 24 8.17 -14.62 -14.90
CA THR A 24 8.43 -13.44 -15.74
C THR A 24 7.24 -13.14 -16.62
N VAL A 25 6.60 -14.16 -17.20
CA VAL A 25 5.44 -14.03 -18.09
C VAL A 25 4.40 -15.06 -17.70
N LEU A 26 3.14 -14.64 -17.59
CA LEU A 26 2.02 -15.57 -17.48
C LEU A 26 1.80 -16.19 -18.87
N SER A 27 2.25 -17.43 -19.05
CA SER A 27 1.90 -18.31 -20.18
C SER A 27 0.83 -19.31 -19.74
N ASP A 28 0.38 -20.23 -20.60
CA ASP A 28 -0.65 -21.22 -20.25
C ASP A 28 -0.20 -22.16 -19.10
N ILE A 29 -0.55 -21.80 -17.86
CA ILE A 29 -0.24 -22.60 -16.67
C ILE A 29 -1.31 -23.68 -16.53
N PRO A 30 -0.94 -24.96 -16.41
CA PRO A 30 -1.89 -26.04 -16.17
C PRO A 30 -2.75 -25.75 -14.94
N THR A 31 -4.06 -25.94 -15.07
CA THR A 31 -5.01 -25.60 -14.00
C THR A 31 -4.79 -26.40 -12.71
N THR A 32 -4.09 -27.52 -12.79
CA THR A 32 -3.77 -28.41 -11.67
C THR A 32 -2.78 -27.80 -10.68
N VAL A 33 -1.89 -26.91 -11.12
CA VAL A 33 -0.85 -26.30 -10.27
C VAL A 33 -1.45 -25.31 -9.26
N TRP A 34 -2.64 -24.77 -9.55
CA TRP A 34 -3.24 -23.69 -8.76
C TRP A 34 -3.84 -24.10 -7.42
N LYS A 35 -4.09 -25.39 -7.18
CA LYS A 35 -4.88 -25.83 -6.02
C LYS A 35 -4.22 -25.59 -4.67
N GLU A 36 -2.89 -25.63 -4.62
CA GLU A 36 -2.11 -25.50 -3.38
C GLU A 36 -1.40 -24.15 -3.26
N MET A 37 -1.50 -23.34 -4.32
CA MET A 37 -0.72 -22.13 -4.46
C MET A 37 -1.43 -20.95 -3.81
N THR A 38 -0.74 -20.28 -2.88
CA THR A 38 -1.30 -19.14 -2.14
C THR A 38 -0.81 -17.81 -2.70
N SER A 39 0.42 -17.72 -3.21
CA SER A 39 1.03 -16.47 -3.66
C SER A 39 1.63 -16.57 -5.06
N LEU A 40 1.22 -15.67 -5.97
CA LEU A 40 1.74 -15.56 -7.34
C LEU A 40 2.45 -14.23 -7.56
N ILE A 41 3.69 -14.27 -8.06
CA ILE A 41 4.41 -13.10 -8.56
C ILE A 41 4.46 -13.12 -10.07
N VAL A 42 4.05 -12.03 -10.72
CA VAL A 42 4.13 -11.88 -12.18
C VAL A 42 4.83 -10.57 -12.55
N SER A 43 5.92 -10.64 -13.31
CA SER A 43 6.66 -9.45 -13.76
C SER A 43 6.20 -8.87 -15.10
N ASN A 44 5.41 -9.61 -15.88
CA ASN A 44 4.86 -9.14 -17.15
C ASN A 44 3.34 -9.25 -17.10
N THR A 45 2.69 -8.10 -16.93
CA THR A 45 1.24 -8.02 -16.77
C THR A 45 0.46 -8.00 -18.07
N GLY A 46 1.13 -7.81 -19.22
CA GLY A 46 0.47 -7.75 -20.54
C GLY A 46 -0.40 -8.97 -20.84
N ASN A 47 -0.02 -10.14 -20.34
CA ASN A 47 -0.79 -11.38 -20.49
C ASN A 47 -1.64 -11.76 -19.28
N VAL A 48 -1.44 -11.14 -18.10
CA VAL A 48 -2.19 -11.48 -16.88
C VAL A 48 -3.68 -11.22 -17.08
N VAL A 49 -4.02 -10.20 -17.87
CA VAL A 49 -5.40 -9.88 -18.23
C VAL A 49 -6.03 -10.97 -19.09
N ASN A 50 -5.34 -11.99 -19.60
CA ASN A 50 -5.97 -13.00 -20.47
C ASN A 50 -6.31 -14.32 -19.77
N HIS A 51 -5.64 -14.68 -18.67
CA HIS A 51 -5.84 -15.97 -18.03
C HIS A 51 -7.00 -15.97 -17.00
N PRO A 52 -7.69 -17.11 -16.81
CA PRO A 52 -8.70 -17.25 -15.76
C PRO A 52 -8.06 -17.10 -14.37
N SER A 53 -8.78 -16.46 -13.45
CA SER A 53 -8.32 -16.27 -12.07
C SER A 53 -8.10 -17.63 -11.40
N PRO A 54 -6.90 -17.91 -10.89
CA PRO A 54 -6.63 -19.17 -10.21
C PRO A 54 -7.48 -19.33 -8.94
N SER A 55 -8.09 -20.50 -8.76
CA SER A 55 -8.81 -20.84 -7.53
C SER A 55 -7.82 -21.36 -6.50
N GLY A 56 -7.36 -20.50 -5.60
CA GLY A 56 -6.44 -20.88 -4.50
C GLY A 56 -5.53 -19.72 -4.07
N ILE A 57 -5.18 -18.86 -5.01
CA ILE A 57 -4.32 -17.71 -4.75
C ILE A 57 -5.07 -16.68 -3.92
N ASN A 58 -4.44 -16.24 -2.83
CA ASN A 58 -4.90 -15.14 -1.99
C ASN A 58 -4.00 -13.90 -2.13
N GLU A 59 -2.77 -14.07 -2.58
CA GLU A 59 -1.78 -13.00 -2.77
C GLU A 59 -1.32 -12.91 -4.22
N LEU A 60 -1.50 -11.73 -4.81
CA LEU A 60 -1.01 -11.41 -6.14
C LEU A 60 0.02 -10.29 -6.06
N VAL A 61 1.23 -10.56 -6.53
CA VAL A 61 2.29 -9.57 -6.71
C VAL A 61 2.46 -9.31 -8.19
N LEU A 62 2.26 -8.07 -8.62
CA LEU A 62 2.49 -7.63 -9.98
C LEU A 62 3.71 -6.72 -9.98
N ARG A 63 4.75 -7.13 -10.70
CA ARG A 63 5.99 -6.38 -10.85
C ARG A 63 6.05 -5.76 -12.23
N GLU A 64 6.52 -4.53 -12.30
CA GLU A 64 6.80 -3.84 -13.55
C GLU A 64 8.08 -4.41 -14.18
N CYS A 65 8.09 -4.65 -15.49
CA CYS A 65 9.27 -5.13 -16.20
C CYS A 65 9.94 -3.98 -16.96
N SER A 66 11.26 -3.89 -16.85
CA SER A 66 12.05 -2.84 -17.51
C SER A 66 12.04 -2.95 -19.04
N ASP A 67 11.62 -4.08 -19.62
CA ASP A 67 11.57 -4.26 -21.07
C ASP A 67 10.22 -3.77 -21.64
N PRO A 68 10.20 -2.61 -22.35
CA PRO A 68 8.98 -1.97 -22.80
C PRO A 68 8.21 -2.80 -23.84
N ARG A 69 8.84 -3.81 -24.45
CA ARG A 69 8.19 -4.67 -25.47
C ARG A 69 7.06 -5.53 -24.90
N TYR A 70 7.01 -5.67 -23.58
CA TYR A 70 6.07 -6.57 -22.90
C TYR A 70 4.85 -5.84 -22.30
N PHE A 71 4.86 -4.51 -22.24
CA PHE A 71 3.73 -3.75 -21.72
C PHE A 71 2.77 -3.34 -22.85
N ASN A 72 1.76 -4.17 -23.09
CA ASN A 72 0.62 -3.79 -23.91
C ASN A 72 -0.68 -4.22 -23.24
N LEU A 73 -1.01 -3.57 -22.13
CA LEU A 73 -2.33 -3.67 -21.53
C LEU A 73 -3.27 -2.76 -22.33
N SER A 74 -3.97 -3.35 -23.31
CA SER A 74 -4.98 -2.63 -24.06
C SER A 74 -6.13 -2.25 -23.11
N SER A 75 -6.38 -0.94 -22.93
CA SER A 75 -7.45 -0.40 -22.08
C SER A 75 -8.88 -0.75 -22.52
N ARG A 76 -9.04 -1.59 -23.54
CA ARG A 76 -10.33 -1.90 -24.19
C ARG A 76 -11.02 -3.13 -23.62
N VAL A 77 -10.40 -3.86 -22.70
CA VAL A 77 -11.01 -5.06 -22.11
C VAL A 77 -11.79 -4.66 -20.86
N PRO A 78 -13.04 -5.13 -20.69
CA PRO A 78 -13.79 -4.89 -19.45
C PRO A 78 -13.02 -5.43 -18.22
N PRO A 79 -13.12 -4.75 -17.06
CA PRO A 79 -12.41 -5.17 -15.86
C PRO A 79 -12.74 -6.61 -15.46
N ARG A 80 -11.73 -7.39 -15.11
CA ARG A 80 -11.88 -8.79 -14.68
C ARG A 80 -11.97 -8.90 -13.17
N SER A 81 -12.89 -9.74 -12.70
CA SER A 81 -13.07 -10.01 -11.27
C SER A 81 -12.20 -11.16 -10.80
N CYS A 82 -11.43 -10.91 -9.75
CA CYS A 82 -10.59 -11.87 -9.05
C CYS A 82 -11.05 -11.97 -7.59
N THR A 83 -11.92 -12.94 -7.30
CA THR A 83 -12.66 -13.02 -6.02
C THR A 83 -11.88 -13.61 -4.86
N ASN A 84 -10.73 -14.25 -5.10
CA ASN A 84 -9.97 -14.93 -4.04
C ASN A 84 -8.77 -14.11 -3.56
N ILE A 85 -8.38 -13.07 -4.30
CA ILE A 85 -7.22 -12.25 -3.97
C ILE A 85 -7.58 -11.30 -2.83
N SER A 86 -6.99 -11.54 -1.65
CA SER A 86 -7.09 -10.67 -0.48
C SER A 86 -5.94 -9.68 -0.37
N THR A 87 -4.80 -10.00 -0.98
CA THR A 87 -3.59 -9.17 -0.96
C THR A 87 -3.13 -8.86 -2.37
N LEU A 88 -3.04 -7.58 -2.72
CA LEU A 88 -2.45 -7.10 -3.97
C LEU A 88 -1.19 -6.30 -3.65
N LYS A 89 -0.07 -6.68 -4.25
CA LYS A 89 1.19 -5.94 -4.19
C LYS A 89 1.57 -5.48 -5.59
N LEU A 90 1.87 -4.19 -5.74
CA LEU A 90 2.36 -3.60 -6.98
C LEU A 90 3.81 -3.16 -6.75
N GLU A 91 4.74 -3.78 -7.48
CA GLU A 91 6.16 -3.47 -7.46
C GLU A 91 6.52 -2.69 -8.73
N LEU A 92 6.76 -1.40 -8.58
CA LEU A 92 6.97 -0.45 -9.67
C LEU A 92 8.46 -0.31 -9.95
N HIS A 93 8.80 -0.14 -11.22
CA HIS A 93 10.17 0.06 -11.68
C HIS A 93 10.17 1.25 -12.64
N GLU A 94 11.06 2.21 -12.42
CA GLU A 94 11.16 3.34 -13.36
C GLU A 94 11.57 2.82 -14.75
N ASN A 95 10.66 2.95 -15.71
CA ASN A 95 10.98 2.80 -17.11
C ASN A 95 10.64 4.11 -17.80
N LYS A 96 11.67 4.88 -18.17
CA LYS A 96 11.56 6.17 -18.88
C LYS A 96 10.74 6.12 -20.18
N SER A 97 10.38 4.91 -20.64
CA SER A 97 9.67 4.66 -21.88
C SER A 97 8.25 4.12 -21.69
N SER A 98 7.81 3.83 -20.46
CA SER A 98 6.51 3.19 -20.22
C SER A 98 5.40 4.22 -20.12
N ILE A 99 4.67 4.39 -21.22
CA ILE A 99 3.57 5.36 -21.38
C ILE A 99 2.34 5.00 -20.51
N ASN A 100 2.31 3.83 -19.87
CA ASN A 100 1.22 3.42 -19.00
C ASN A 100 1.77 2.82 -17.71
N ALA A 101 1.74 3.60 -16.62
CA ALA A 101 2.05 3.11 -15.28
C ALA A 101 1.31 1.79 -15.01
N LEU A 102 2.06 0.75 -14.60
CA LEU A 102 1.49 -0.55 -14.20
C LEU A 102 0.26 -0.39 -13.30
N VAL A 103 0.32 0.58 -12.38
CA VAL A 103 -0.76 0.88 -11.43
C VAL A 103 -2.06 1.25 -12.15
N ASP A 104 -2.03 2.16 -13.11
CA ASP A 104 -3.22 2.57 -13.87
C ASP A 104 -3.80 1.41 -14.65
N ALA A 105 -2.93 0.61 -15.26
CA ALA A 105 -3.35 -0.53 -16.05
C ALA A 105 -4.02 -1.61 -15.18
N VAL A 106 -3.48 -1.89 -13.99
CA VAL A 106 -4.08 -2.82 -13.02
C VAL A 106 -5.40 -2.28 -12.47
N PHE A 107 -5.41 -1.02 -12.03
CA PHE A 107 -6.62 -0.38 -11.49
C PHE A 107 -7.72 -0.20 -12.53
N SER A 108 -7.38 -0.15 -13.82
CA SER A 108 -8.37 -0.13 -14.90
C SER A 108 -8.85 -1.53 -15.28
N SER A 109 -8.00 -2.55 -15.18
CA SER A 109 -8.26 -3.89 -15.74
C SER A 109 -8.81 -4.91 -14.75
N PHE A 110 -8.73 -4.67 -13.45
CA PHE A 110 -9.13 -5.65 -12.43
C PHE A 110 -10.18 -5.13 -11.44
N THR A 111 -10.93 -6.06 -10.86
CA THR A 111 -11.72 -5.87 -9.65
C THR A 111 -11.37 -6.98 -8.67
N PHE A 112 -11.18 -6.64 -7.40
CA PHE A 112 -10.82 -7.60 -6.35
C PHE A 112 -11.78 -7.48 -5.17
N PRO A 113 -12.95 -8.13 -5.22
CA PRO A 113 -13.97 -7.99 -4.18
C PRO A 113 -13.52 -8.39 -2.77
N SER A 114 -12.58 -9.33 -2.67
CA SER A 114 -12.04 -9.81 -1.39
C SER A 114 -10.80 -9.07 -0.92
N LEU A 115 -10.36 -8.03 -1.65
CA LEU A 115 -9.13 -7.31 -1.34
C LEU A 115 -9.22 -6.61 0.02
N SER A 116 -8.32 -6.97 0.93
CA SER A 116 -8.21 -6.39 2.26
C SER A 116 -6.86 -5.72 2.50
N CYS A 117 -5.85 -6.03 1.69
CA CYS A 117 -4.50 -5.50 1.76
C CYS A 117 -4.00 -5.03 0.39
N LEU A 118 -3.59 -3.76 0.30
CA LEU A 118 -2.98 -3.16 -0.89
C LEU A 118 -1.60 -2.62 -0.53
N VAL A 119 -0.59 -3.04 -1.27
CA VAL A 119 0.79 -2.54 -1.14
C VAL A 119 1.20 -1.98 -2.49
N VAL A 120 1.65 -0.73 -2.51
CA VAL A 120 2.28 -0.12 -3.69
C VAL A 120 3.70 0.26 -3.28
N MET A 121 4.69 -0.24 -4.00
CA MET A 121 6.10 0.00 -3.69
C MET A 121 6.96 0.10 -4.93
N THR A 122 8.10 0.77 -4.80
CA THR A 122 9.18 0.78 -5.80
C THR A 122 10.35 -0.08 -5.34
N ASP A 123 11.21 -0.48 -6.28
CA ASP A 123 12.50 -1.07 -5.95
C ASP A 123 13.50 0.00 -5.44
N ASP A 124 14.55 -0.47 -4.75
CA ASP A 124 15.51 0.37 -4.02
C ASP A 124 16.42 1.23 -4.93
N HIS A 125 16.22 1.20 -6.26
CA HIS A 125 17.22 1.68 -7.20
C HIS A 125 16.76 2.78 -8.15
N CYS A 126 15.44 2.96 -8.35
CA CYS A 126 14.96 3.92 -9.33
C CYS A 126 13.75 4.74 -8.85
N PRO A 127 13.83 6.08 -8.86
CA PRO A 127 12.70 6.93 -8.50
C PRO A 127 11.49 6.68 -9.40
N TYR A 128 10.33 6.45 -8.80
CA TYR A 128 9.08 6.47 -9.55
C TYR A 128 8.58 7.92 -9.66
N HIS A 129 8.51 8.42 -10.89
CA HIS A 129 8.17 9.81 -11.21
C HIS A 129 6.76 10.00 -11.75
N GLU A 130 6.02 8.92 -12.03
CA GLU A 130 4.66 9.03 -12.56
C GLU A 130 3.71 9.58 -11.50
N ALA A 131 2.71 10.33 -11.97
CA ALA A 131 1.70 10.90 -11.10
C ALA A 131 0.91 9.81 -10.36
N TRP A 132 0.49 10.11 -9.13
CA TRP A 132 -0.35 9.18 -8.39
C TRP A 132 -1.69 8.95 -9.10
N PRO A 133 -2.10 7.69 -9.34
CA PRO A 133 -3.25 7.36 -10.17
C PRO A 133 -4.58 7.52 -9.42
N LYS A 134 -4.87 8.75 -8.97
CA LYS A 134 -6.01 9.09 -8.10
C LYS A 134 -7.36 8.68 -8.69
N ALA A 135 -7.59 8.97 -9.96
CA ALA A 135 -8.88 8.72 -10.62
C ALA A 135 -9.14 7.22 -10.84
N THR A 136 -8.11 6.48 -11.27
CA THR A 136 -8.21 5.04 -11.53
C THR A 136 -8.26 4.25 -10.22
N LEU A 137 -7.53 4.68 -9.16
CA LEU A 137 -7.66 4.11 -7.81
C LEU A 137 -9.08 4.23 -7.27
N GLY A 138 -9.70 5.42 -7.36
CA GLY A 138 -11.09 5.61 -6.92
C GLY A 138 -12.08 4.74 -7.69
N SER A 139 -11.91 4.67 -9.01
CA SER A 139 -12.71 3.78 -9.87
C SER A 139 -12.52 2.31 -9.52
N PHE A 140 -11.27 1.91 -9.24
CA PHE A 140 -10.90 0.56 -8.86
C PHE A 140 -11.53 0.13 -7.53
N LEU A 141 -11.40 0.96 -6.49
CA LEU A 141 -11.98 0.68 -5.17
C LEU A 141 -13.51 0.61 -5.24
N HIS A 142 -14.14 1.54 -5.97
CA HIS A 142 -15.58 1.54 -6.18
C HIS A 142 -16.06 0.25 -6.87
N ARG A 143 -15.46 -0.10 -8.01
CA ARG A 143 -15.83 -1.31 -8.77
C ARG A 143 -15.52 -2.60 -8.01
N SER A 144 -14.44 -2.63 -7.23
CA SER A 144 -14.09 -3.79 -6.41
C SER A 144 -15.04 -3.94 -5.23
N SER A 145 -15.59 -2.83 -4.70
CA SER A 145 -16.46 -2.84 -3.51
C SER A 145 -15.83 -3.61 -2.34
N CYS A 146 -14.51 -3.56 -2.26
CA CYS A 146 -13.73 -4.28 -1.26
C CYS A 146 -13.62 -3.48 0.04
N VAL A 147 -13.26 -4.18 1.13
CA VAL A 147 -13.05 -3.56 2.44
C VAL A 147 -11.57 -3.54 2.72
N LEU A 148 -10.90 -2.46 2.30
CA LEU A 148 -9.47 -2.32 2.53
C LEU A 148 -9.20 -2.04 4.00
N THR A 149 -8.45 -2.94 4.64
CA THR A 149 -8.04 -2.86 6.05
C THR A 149 -6.58 -2.49 6.20
N LYS A 150 -5.77 -2.76 5.18
CA LYS A 150 -4.33 -2.48 5.18
C LYS A 150 -3.90 -1.79 3.89
N PHE A 151 -3.15 -0.71 4.02
CA PHE A 151 -2.62 0.07 2.91
C PHE A 151 -1.18 0.44 3.20
N GLU A 152 -0.28 0.05 2.31
CA GLU A 152 1.14 0.36 2.41
C GLU A 152 1.59 1.11 1.14
N VAL A 153 2.26 2.24 1.35
CA VAL A 153 2.94 3.00 0.29
C VAL A 153 4.41 3.07 0.64
N LYS A 154 5.28 2.50 -0.21
CA LYS A 154 6.72 2.43 0.07
C LYS A 154 7.54 3.04 -1.06
N ARG A 155 8.37 4.03 -0.72
CA ARG A 155 9.39 4.60 -1.62
C ARG A 155 8.82 5.15 -2.93
N ILE A 156 7.55 5.56 -2.91
CA ILE A 156 6.85 6.17 -4.05
C ILE A 156 6.78 7.67 -3.82
N SER A 157 7.10 8.44 -4.85
CA SER A 157 6.87 9.88 -4.88
C SER A 157 5.36 10.14 -4.99
N VAL A 158 4.71 10.36 -3.85
CA VAL A 158 3.30 10.74 -3.79
C VAL A 158 3.16 12.01 -2.95
N THR A 159 2.38 12.96 -3.43
CA THR A 159 2.10 14.18 -2.67
C THR A 159 1.24 13.85 -1.46
N ASP A 160 1.33 14.65 -0.41
CA ASP A 160 0.43 14.54 0.74
C ASP A 160 -1.05 14.70 0.33
N ILE A 161 -1.36 15.61 -0.58
CA ILE A 161 -2.71 15.83 -1.12
C ILE A 161 -3.26 14.55 -1.77
N ASP A 162 -2.46 13.87 -2.58
CA ASP A 162 -2.88 12.65 -3.26
C ASP A 162 -3.02 11.46 -2.29
N LEU A 163 -2.10 11.34 -1.32
CA LEU A 163 -2.20 10.33 -0.28
C LEU A 163 -3.44 10.54 0.60
N ILE A 164 -3.71 11.77 1.04
CA ILE A 164 -4.93 12.13 1.79
C ILE A 164 -6.17 11.78 0.97
N ALA A 165 -6.17 12.11 -0.33
CA ALA A 165 -7.28 11.78 -1.21
C ALA A 165 -7.45 10.26 -1.41
N ALA A 166 -6.38 9.47 -1.41
CA ALA A 166 -6.46 8.02 -1.43
C ALA A 166 -7.06 7.47 -0.11
N LEU A 167 -6.61 7.99 1.03
CA LEU A 167 -7.07 7.57 2.35
C LEU A 167 -8.55 7.89 2.59
N SER A 168 -9.08 8.95 2.00
CA SER A 168 -10.51 9.29 2.11
C SER A 168 -11.43 8.28 1.41
N LEU A 169 -10.90 7.51 0.46
CA LEU A 169 -11.62 6.45 -0.25
C LEU A 169 -11.68 5.14 0.54
N VAL A 170 -10.90 4.99 1.62
CA VAL A 170 -10.76 3.74 2.40
C VAL A 170 -11.03 3.95 3.89
N PRO A 171 -12.25 4.37 4.29
CA PRO A 171 -12.58 4.65 5.70
C PRO A 171 -12.49 3.41 6.61
N SER A 172 -12.43 2.20 6.05
CA SER A 172 -12.25 0.94 6.78
C SER A 172 -10.80 0.64 7.19
N LEU A 173 -9.85 1.49 6.81
CA LEU A 173 -8.43 1.23 7.02
C LEU A 173 -8.09 1.11 8.51
N VAL A 174 -7.39 0.03 8.85
CA VAL A 174 -6.94 -0.33 10.20
C VAL A 174 -5.42 -0.15 10.32
N ASN A 175 -4.67 -0.52 9.27
CA ASN A 175 -3.21 -0.48 9.26
C ASN A 175 -2.73 0.41 8.10
N LEU A 176 -1.96 1.44 8.43
CA LEU A 176 -1.32 2.33 7.47
C LEU A 176 0.19 2.29 7.63
N PHE A 177 0.90 2.01 6.54
CA PHE A 177 2.35 2.16 6.48
C PHE A 177 2.74 3.10 5.36
N VAL A 178 3.53 4.12 5.68
CA VAL A 178 4.09 5.06 4.71
C VAL A 178 5.59 5.10 4.91
N ASP A 179 6.33 4.76 3.86
CA ASP A 179 7.79 4.80 3.83
C ASP A 179 8.22 5.81 2.76
N ASP A 180 8.72 6.97 3.20
CA ASP A 180 9.19 8.05 2.32
C ASP A 180 10.69 7.96 2.02
N THR A 181 11.34 6.82 2.32
CA THR A 181 12.77 6.64 2.05
C THR A 181 13.03 7.03 0.59
N PRO A 182 13.98 7.95 0.35
CA PRO A 182 14.19 8.58 -0.93
C PRO A 182 14.54 7.53 -1.96
N CYS A 183 13.96 7.70 -3.13
CA CYS A 183 14.42 7.07 -4.34
C CYS A 183 14.72 8.23 -5.29
N GLY A 184 15.95 8.34 -5.80
CA GLY A 184 16.40 9.44 -6.65
C GLY A 184 16.82 10.73 -5.93
N ASP A 185 17.12 11.77 -6.72
CA ASP A 185 17.80 12.98 -6.26
C ASP A 185 16.87 14.02 -5.59
N ASP A 186 15.57 14.06 -5.96
CA ASP A 186 14.59 15.04 -5.43
C ASP A 186 13.21 14.39 -5.13
N PRO A 187 13.11 13.46 -4.15
CA PRO A 187 11.86 12.78 -3.87
C PRO A 187 10.86 13.68 -3.13
N ILE A 188 9.60 13.63 -3.57
CA ILE A 188 8.48 14.28 -2.87
C ILE A 188 8.07 13.38 -1.70
N SER A 189 8.23 13.86 -0.46
CA SER A 189 7.75 13.14 0.72
C SER A 189 6.25 13.37 0.94
N PRO A 190 5.43 12.31 1.09
CA PRO A 190 4.03 12.44 1.50
C PRO A 190 3.85 12.77 2.98
N ILE A 191 4.90 12.65 3.80
CA ILE A 191 4.82 12.80 5.24
C ILE A 191 5.06 14.27 5.60
N THR A 192 4.07 15.11 5.32
CA THR A 192 4.09 16.54 5.62
C THR A 192 3.34 16.83 6.93
N PRO A 193 3.50 18.04 7.52
CA PRO A 193 2.65 18.48 8.64
C PRO A 193 1.15 18.46 8.29
N GLN A 194 0.80 18.72 7.04
CA GLN A 194 -0.59 18.65 6.55
C GLN A 194 -1.11 17.22 6.56
N PHE A 195 -0.32 16.25 6.08
CA PHE A 195 -0.64 14.83 6.16
C PHE A 195 -0.86 14.40 7.61
N VAL A 196 0.07 14.71 8.52
CA VAL A 196 -0.04 14.37 9.95
C VAL A 196 -1.32 14.98 10.56
N ARG A 197 -1.61 16.26 10.30
CA ARG A 197 -2.85 16.89 10.80
C ARG A 197 -4.12 16.28 10.22
N SER A 198 -4.09 15.84 8.96
CA SER A 198 -5.25 15.19 8.32
C SER A 198 -5.64 13.88 9.02
N LEU A 199 -4.66 13.21 9.64
CA LEU A 199 -4.88 12.03 10.46
C LEU A 199 -5.37 12.37 11.87
N HIS A 200 -5.61 13.61 12.28
CA HIS A 200 -6.11 13.91 13.62
C HIS A 200 -7.54 13.36 13.83
N GLY A 201 -7.82 12.72 14.97
CA GLY A 201 -9.11 12.04 15.21
C GLY A 201 -10.29 12.98 15.44
N LEU A 202 -10.03 14.16 16.02
CA LEU A 202 -11.09 15.07 16.49
C LEU A 202 -11.11 16.44 15.78
N LEU A 203 -10.24 16.66 14.78
CA LEU A 203 -10.08 17.99 14.19
C LEU A 203 -11.07 18.17 13.03
N ARG A 204 -11.86 19.24 13.10
CA ARG A 204 -12.58 19.77 11.94
C ARG A 204 -11.61 20.61 11.12
N THR A 205 -11.32 20.16 9.91
CA THR A 205 -10.54 20.94 8.94
C THR A 205 -11.48 21.54 7.90
N GLU A 206 -11.11 22.67 7.31
CA GLU A 206 -11.85 23.31 6.20
C GLU A 206 -12.06 22.35 5.02
N LEU A 207 -11.15 21.38 4.84
CA LEU A 207 -11.19 20.37 3.79
C LEU A 207 -12.19 19.24 4.06
N ASN A 208 -12.72 19.09 5.28
CA ASN A 208 -13.72 18.08 5.61
C ASN A 208 -14.80 18.61 6.56
N PRO A 209 -15.78 19.38 6.05
CA PRO A 209 -16.85 19.96 6.87
C PRO A 209 -17.78 18.90 7.47
N SER A 210 -17.77 17.67 6.93
CA SER A 210 -18.56 16.53 7.40
C SER A 210 -18.14 16.01 8.78
N SER A 211 -17.03 16.51 9.35
CA SER A 211 -16.52 16.18 10.68
C SER A 211 -16.10 14.73 10.93
N SER A 212 -16.05 13.89 9.89
CA SER A 212 -15.49 12.54 10.02
C SER A 212 -13.97 12.60 9.96
N ALA A 213 -13.30 11.93 10.89
CA ALA A 213 -11.85 11.76 10.82
C ALA A 213 -11.46 11.01 9.53
N LEU A 214 -10.31 11.36 8.95
CA LEU A 214 -9.69 10.55 7.91
C LEU A 214 -9.38 9.18 8.49
N VAL A 215 -9.76 8.08 7.83
CA VAL A 215 -9.53 6.70 8.31
C VAL A 215 -9.93 6.48 9.79
N PRO A 216 -11.23 6.55 10.12
CA PRO A 216 -11.71 6.49 11.51
C PRO A 216 -11.35 5.18 12.22
N LYS A 217 -11.08 4.10 11.47
CA LYS A 217 -10.74 2.78 12.02
C LYS A 217 -9.25 2.51 12.22
N LEU A 218 -8.39 3.50 11.98
CA LEU A 218 -6.94 3.33 12.06
C LEU A 218 -6.49 2.96 13.47
N SER A 219 -5.95 1.75 13.64
CA SER A 219 -5.40 1.24 14.91
C SER A 219 -3.90 1.03 14.88
N GLU A 220 -3.30 0.98 13.70
CA GLU A 220 -1.86 0.84 13.50
C GLU A 220 -1.35 1.86 12.48
N LEU A 221 -0.40 2.68 12.92
CA LEU A 221 0.28 3.67 12.09
C LEU A 221 1.77 3.42 12.13
N GLN A 222 2.37 3.25 10.96
CA GLN A 222 3.80 3.14 10.80
C GLN A 222 4.29 4.17 9.78
N LEU A 223 5.23 5.02 10.18
CA LEU A 223 5.84 6.04 9.34
C LEU A 223 7.35 5.85 9.33
N ARG A 224 7.96 5.82 8.14
CA ARG A 224 9.40 6.00 7.95
C ARG A 224 9.60 7.32 7.23
N PHE A 225 10.30 8.22 7.90
CA PHE A 225 10.53 9.60 7.48
C PHE A 225 12.02 9.86 7.20
N ASN A 226 12.33 10.44 6.05
CA ASN A 226 13.68 10.73 5.59
C ASN A 226 13.99 12.24 5.56
N GLY A 227 13.10 13.10 6.04
CA GLY A 227 13.42 14.52 6.19
C GLY A 227 14.20 14.84 7.47
N LEU A 228 14.83 16.02 7.46
CA LEU A 228 15.46 16.61 8.65
C LEU A 228 14.44 17.37 9.52
N GLU A 229 13.42 17.94 8.89
CA GLU A 229 12.38 18.74 9.54
C GLU A 229 11.08 17.94 9.59
N PHE A 230 10.63 17.63 10.81
CA PHE A 230 9.39 16.90 11.05
C PHE A 230 8.58 17.67 12.10
N ASP A 231 7.26 17.77 11.93
CA ASP A 231 6.37 18.39 12.92
C ASP A 231 6.13 17.43 14.09
N ASP A 232 7.15 17.29 14.95
CA ASP A 232 7.14 16.45 16.15
C ASP A 232 5.90 16.74 17.03
N SER A 233 5.60 18.02 17.21
CA SER A 233 4.48 18.47 18.04
C SER A 233 3.12 18.11 17.43
N GLY A 234 2.96 18.30 16.12
CA GLY A 234 1.77 17.93 15.38
C GLY A 234 1.55 16.42 15.39
N PHE A 235 2.62 15.63 15.29
CA PHE A 235 2.55 14.18 15.39
C PHE A 235 2.12 13.71 16.77
N ILE A 236 2.72 14.22 17.85
CA ILE A 236 2.34 13.87 19.23
C ILE A 236 0.87 14.22 19.49
N ASN A 237 0.42 15.39 19.03
CA ASN A 237 -0.97 15.81 19.17
C ASN A 237 -1.92 14.89 18.38
N MET A 238 -1.57 14.54 17.14
CA MET A 238 -2.33 13.59 16.32
C MET A 238 -2.47 12.23 17.01
N VAL A 239 -1.37 11.66 17.49
CA VAL A 239 -1.36 10.37 18.21
C VAL A 239 -2.24 10.43 19.44
N SER A 240 -2.06 11.46 20.27
CA SER A 240 -2.84 11.66 21.51
C SER A 240 -4.34 11.80 21.22
N SER A 241 -4.72 12.45 20.11
CA SER A 241 -6.11 12.63 19.71
C SER A 241 -6.84 11.32 19.34
N ARG A 242 -6.08 10.27 19.01
CA ARG A 242 -6.61 8.95 18.64
C ARG A 242 -6.45 7.89 19.72
N TRP A 243 -5.74 8.19 20.79
CA TRP A 243 -5.63 7.31 21.94
C TRP A 243 -6.89 7.41 22.80
N LEU A 244 -7.86 6.53 22.50
CA LEU A 244 -9.15 6.44 23.19
C LEU A 244 -9.31 5.03 23.80
N PRO A 245 -8.67 4.75 24.94
CA PRO A 245 -8.65 3.40 25.52
C PRO A 245 -10.05 2.94 25.97
N ASP A 246 -10.96 3.86 26.25
CA ASP A 246 -12.36 3.54 26.49
C ASP A 246 -13.09 3.27 25.16
N THR A 247 -13.38 1.99 24.92
CA THR A 247 -14.09 1.53 23.72
C THR A 247 -15.49 2.16 23.54
N GLN A 248 -16.20 2.48 24.63
CA GLN A 248 -17.53 3.11 24.54
C GLN A 248 -17.41 4.56 24.09
N TYR A 249 -16.43 5.29 24.65
CA TYR A 249 -16.13 6.66 24.24
C TYR A 249 -15.64 6.72 22.79
N ALA A 250 -14.74 5.80 22.41
CA ALA A 250 -14.23 5.70 21.04
C ALA A 250 -15.36 5.42 20.03
N ALA A 251 -16.25 4.47 20.34
CA ALA A 251 -17.43 4.19 19.52
C ALA A 251 -18.37 5.39 19.40
N GLY A 252 -18.59 6.14 20.50
CA GLY A 252 -19.35 7.39 20.50
C GLY A 252 -18.74 8.49 19.62
N ALA A 253 -17.41 8.54 19.53
CA ALA A 253 -16.68 9.43 18.62
C ALA A 253 -16.64 8.89 17.17
N GLY A 254 -17.08 7.66 16.92
CA GLY A 254 -16.94 7.00 15.62
C GLY A 254 -15.49 6.67 15.25
N LEU A 255 -14.62 6.51 16.25
CA LEU A 255 -13.19 6.25 16.07
C LEU A 255 -12.79 4.90 16.65
N SER A 256 -11.78 4.28 16.07
CA SER A 256 -11.02 3.19 16.70
C SER A 256 -9.81 3.77 17.42
N CYS A 257 -9.44 3.13 18.53
CA CYS A 257 -8.26 3.51 19.31
C CYS A 257 -6.99 3.17 18.55
N LEU A 258 -6.07 4.14 18.42
CA LEU A 258 -4.75 3.91 17.83
C LEU A 258 -3.86 3.15 18.82
N SER A 259 -3.68 1.86 18.61
CA SER A 259 -2.93 0.98 19.51
C SER A 259 -1.44 0.88 19.23
N ILE A 260 -1.03 1.02 17.96
CA ILE A 260 0.35 0.84 17.54
C ILE A 260 0.80 2.05 16.75
N VAL A 261 1.90 2.66 17.19
CA VAL A 261 2.56 3.75 16.48
C VAL A 261 4.05 3.45 16.36
N THR A 262 4.54 3.42 15.13
CA THR A 262 5.96 3.37 14.84
C THR A 262 6.34 4.58 13.99
N LEU A 263 7.32 5.35 14.46
CA LEU A 263 7.93 6.45 13.72
C LEU A 263 9.43 6.19 13.65
N ARG A 264 9.97 6.08 12.44
CA ARG A 264 11.39 5.88 12.22
C ARG A 264 11.95 7.02 11.39
N PHE A 265 13.00 7.65 11.89
CA PHE A 265 13.77 8.66 11.18
C PHE A 265 14.98 8.03 10.50
N ASN A 266 15.10 8.24 9.19
CA ASN A 266 16.22 7.75 8.40
C ASN A 266 17.34 8.79 8.22
N ALA A 267 17.02 10.09 8.40
CA ALA A 267 17.96 11.19 8.17
C ALA A 267 18.30 11.99 9.44
N ARG A 268 17.71 11.65 10.60
CA ARG A 268 17.98 12.34 11.86
C ARG A 268 17.85 11.41 13.06
N THR A 269 18.46 11.82 14.18
CA THR A 269 18.26 11.17 15.48
C THR A 269 16.92 11.57 16.09
N ALA A 270 16.29 10.65 16.82
CA ALA A 270 15.05 10.94 17.54
C ALA A 270 15.35 11.69 18.84
N ASN A 271 14.77 12.88 19.02
CA ASN A 271 14.88 13.60 20.29
C ASN A 271 13.89 13.01 21.32
N GLN A 272 14.36 12.06 22.12
CA GLN A 272 13.54 11.36 23.12
C GLN A 272 12.86 12.32 24.12
N VAL A 273 13.44 13.50 24.39
CA VAL A 273 12.82 14.49 25.30
C VAL A 273 11.53 15.07 24.69
N VAL A 274 11.50 15.27 23.37
CA VAL A 274 10.33 15.77 22.65
C VAL A 274 9.20 14.74 22.66
N TYR A 275 9.54 13.45 22.53
CA TYR A 275 8.59 12.34 22.47
C TYR A 275 8.10 11.82 23.82
N ARG A 276 8.66 12.32 24.93
CA ARG A 276 8.26 11.98 26.30
C ARG A 276 6.74 11.99 26.59
N PRO A 277 5.90 12.87 26.00
CA PRO A 277 4.47 12.80 26.20
C PRO A 277 3.85 11.45 25.78
N LEU A 278 4.46 10.74 24.83
CA LEU A 278 4.01 9.43 24.37
C LEU A 278 4.34 8.31 25.37
N ASP A 279 5.33 8.48 26.26
CA ASP A 279 5.68 7.49 27.30
C ASP A 279 4.49 7.20 28.22
N CYS A 280 3.65 8.21 28.49
CA CYS A 280 2.44 8.05 29.30
C CYS A 280 1.40 7.20 28.58
N LEU A 281 1.31 7.30 27.25
CA LEU A 281 0.41 6.48 26.43
C LEU A 281 0.91 5.04 26.35
N ASP A 282 2.23 4.87 26.20
CA ASP A 282 2.86 3.55 26.18
C ASP A 282 2.61 2.78 27.50
N LYS A 283 2.83 3.46 28.64
CA LYS A 283 2.47 2.93 29.98
C LYS A 283 0.98 2.65 30.15
N ALA A 284 0.11 3.31 29.38
CA ALA A 284 -1.33 3.08 29.39
C ALA A 284 -1.78 1.95 28.45
N GLY A 285 -0.85 1.28 27.76
CA GLY A 285 -1.12 0.11 26.92
C GLY A 285 -1.05 0.37 25.41
N MET A 286 -0.67 1.58 24.98
CA MET A 286 -0.31 1.83 23.59
C MET A 286 1.08 1.22 23.31
N MET A 287 1.38 0.79 22.09
CA MET A 287 2.76 0.45 21.70
C MET A 287 3.34 1.61 20.91
N VAL A 288 4.31 2.33 21.50
CA VAL A 288 4.95 3.46 20.84
C VAL A 288 6.43 3.17 20.60
N VAL A 289 6.86 3.27 19.33
CA VAL A 289 8.25 3.08 18.92
C VAL A 289 8.69 4.30 18.12
N VAL A 290 9.66 5.06 18.65
CA VAL A 290 10.27 6.20 17.94
C VAL A 290 11.77 5.96 17.82
N LEU A 291 12.25 5.77 16.60
CA LEU A 291 13.63 5.39 16.29
C LEU A 291 14.33 6.48 15.47
N GLY A 292 15.58 6.78 15.82
CA GLY A 292 16.50 7.60 15.04
C GLY A 292 17.40 6.79 14.12
N THR A 293 18.39 7.46 13.53
CA THR A 293 19.47 6.81 12.73
C THR A 293 20.42 5.95 13.55
N ASP A 294 20.52 6.20 14.85
CA ASP A 294 21.53 5.63 15.74
C ASP A 294 21.01 4.45 16.60
N ASP A 295 19.73 4.09 16.43
CA ASP A 295 19.02 3.01 17.14
C ASP A 295 18.94 1.73 16.29
#